data_AF-A0A369J8K4-F1
#
_entry.id   AF-A0A369J8K4-F1
#
_cell.length_a   1.000
_cell.length_b   1.000
_cell.length_c   1.000
_cell.angle_alpha   90.00
_cell.angle_beta   90.00
_cell.angle_gamma   90.00
#
_symmetry.space_group_name_H-M   'P 1'
#
loop_
_entity.id
_entity.type
_entity.pdbx_description
1 polymer ?
#
loop_
_entity_poly.entity_id
_entity_poly.type
_entity_poly.pdbx_seq_one_letter_code
_entity_poly.pdbx_strand_id
1 'polypeptide(L)'
;MTTTRTGLFYAYAKNINDDWSYRYVITFATRDVADSWFRAVTDSVAAGYNRFAAVKRVSLQFYTHDPGAGNIPDTITDPRVAQSFRGQVSFTLLNDRDGRILSVIPVLNYTDYTNGSSFYIRSVPQPDTYWYFDPSANIVVASRERRTKFTITIADSTRTRGTPIIGSDDVLITVGSGVNIGVANRLDQLSSSANPFPFKFSSFSTDFQIDYNVEGTARTIGIIARNPNAGEKWELV
;
A
#
# COMPACT_ATOMS: atom_id res chain seq x y z
N MET A 1 -8.08 15.99 15.15
CA MET A 1 -8.74 14.91 14.39
C MET A 1 -8.25 14.99 12.96
N THR A 2 -7.21 14.24 12.65
CA THR A 2 -6.54 14.24 11.34
C THR A 2 -7.18 13.13 10.51
N THR A 3 -7.82 13.51 9.40
CA THR A 3 -8.49 12.58 8.50
C THR A 3 -7.44 11.73 7.80
N THR A 4 -7.17 10.55 8.35
CA THR A 4 -6.88 9.41 7.50
C THR A 4 -7.99 9.35 6.43
N ARG A 5 -7.67 9.03 5.17
CA ARG A 5 -8.66 8.38 4.29
C ARG A 5 -8.98 6.97 4.85
N THR A 6 -9.38 6.92 6.11
CA THR A 6 -10.01 5.81 6.85
C THR A 6 -11.47 5.88 6.46
N GLY A 7 -11.75 5.37 5.28
CA GLY A 7 -13.10 5.09 4.84
C GLY A 7 -13.20 3.62 4.55
N LEU A 8 -14.41 3.10 4.62
CA LEU A 8 -14.72 1.77 4.13
C LEU A 8 -14.20 1.62 2.70
N PHE A 9 -13.53 0.49 2.45
CA PHE A 9 -13.09 0.13 1.13
C PHE A 9 -13.98 -0.99 0.62
N TYR A 10 -14.52 -0.83 -0.58
CA TYR A 10 -15.43 -1.81 -1.19
C TYR A 10 -14.80 -2.40 -2.43
N ALA A 11 -15.01 -3.69 -2.63
CA ALA A 11 -14.65 -4.40 -3.84
C ALA A 11 -15.73 -5.42 -4.21
N TYR A 12 -15.79 -5.78 -5.49
CA TYR A 12 -16.56 -6.94 -5.93
C TYR A 12 -15.69 -8.19 -5.93
N ALA A 13 -16.30 -9.34 -5.67
CA ALA A 13 -15.78 -10.64 -6.06
C ALA A 13 -16.78 -11.37 -6.95
N LYS A 14 -16.28 -11.98 -8.01
CA LYS A 14 -17.09 -12.73 -8.98
C LYS A 14 -16.60 -14.17 -9.11
N ASN A 15 -17.54 -15.11 -9.16
CA ASN A 15 -17.29 -16.47 -9.62
C ASN A 15 -16.66 -16.44 -11.02
N ILE A 16 -15.56 -17.18 -11.23
CA ILE A 16 -14.90 -17.29 -12.54
C ILE A 16 -15.67 -18.18 -13.51
N ASN A 17 -16.49 -19.10 -13.01
CA ASN A 17 -17.11 -20.14 -13.83
C ASN A 17 -18.40 -19.67 -14.51
N ASP A 18 -19.01 -18.58 -14.04
CA ASP A 18 -20.25 -18.04 -14.62
C ASP A 18 -20.43 -16.54 -14.34
N ASP A 19 -21.58 -15.97 -14.73
CA ASP A 19 -21.95 -14.58 -14.50
C ASP A 19 -23.13 -14.38 -13.55
N TRP A 20 -23.66 -15.46 -12.96
CA TRP A 20 -24.94 -15.42 -12.24
C TRP A 20 -24.84 -15.78 -10.76
N SER A 21 -23.91 -16.64 -10.35
CA SER A 21 -23.85 -17.19 -8.99
C SER A 21 -22.62 -16.72 -8.19
N TYR A 22 -22.68 -16.87 -6.86
CA TYR A 22 -21.56 -16.62 -5.92
C TYR A 22 -20.84 -15.28 -6.15
N ARG A 23 -21.62 -14.20 -6.22
CA ARG A 23 -21.11 -12.83 -6.40
C ARG A 23 -21.17 -12.12 -5.06
N TYR A 24 -20.11 -11.41 -4.70
CA TYR A 24 -20.03 -10.74 -3.41
C TYR A 24 -19.67 -9.27 -3.55
N VAL A 25 -20.26 -8.44 -2.70
CA VAL A 25 -19.62 -7.18 -2.29
C VAL A 25 -18.79 -7.49 -1.05
N ILE A 26 -17.50 -7.22 -1.13
CA ILE A 26 -16.58 -7.28 0.00
C ILE A 26 -16.48 -5.88 0.59
N THR A 27 -16.69 -5.77 1.89
CA THR A 27 -16.51 -4.53 2.66
C THR A 27 -15.32 -4.70 3.58
N PHE A 28 -14.33 -3.83 3.45
CA PHE A 28 -13.14 -3.79 4.28
C PHE A 28 -13.17 -2.53 5.16
N ALA A 29 -12.69 -2.65 6.39
CA ALA A 29 -12.59 -1.52 7.32
C ALA A 29 -11.74 -0.38 6.76
N THR A 30 -10.68 -0.71 6.02
CA THR A 30 -9.84 0.22 5.26
C THR A 30 -9.29 -0.47 4.01
N ARG A 31 -8.69 0.31 3.11
CA ARG A 31 -7.91 -0.24 1.99
C ARG A 31 -6.72 -1.09 2.49
N ASP A 32 -6.01 -0.65 3.52
CA ASP A 32 -4.86 -1.39 4.06
C ASP A 32 -5.25 -2.79 4.55
N VAL A 33 -6.46 -2.92 5.11
CA VAL A 33 -7.05 -4.22 5.47
C VAL A 33 -7.30 -5.07 4.22
N ALA A 34 -7.76 -4.48 3.11
CA ALA A 34 -7.97 -5.21 1.85
C ALA A 34 -6.66 -5.76 1.26
N ASP A 35 -5.61 -4.93 1.22
CA ASP A 35 -4.29 -5.33 0.74
C ASP A 35 -3.67 -6.40 1.67
N SER A 36 -3.81 -6.24 2.99
CA SER A 36 -3.31 -7.21 3.99
C SER A 36 -4.07 -8.54 3.99
N TRP A 37 -5.40 -8.51 3.85
CA TRP A 37 -6.22 -9.71 3.71
C TRP A 37 -5.85 -10.47 2.43
N PHE A 38 -5.75 -9.79 1.29
CA PHE A 38 -5.38 -10.42 0.04
C PHE A 38 -3.98 -11.03 0.11
N ARG A 39 -3.04 -10.34 0.79
CA ARG A 39 -1.71 -10.88 1.05
C ARG A 39 -1.74 -12.17 1.87
N ALA A 40 -2.53 -12.21 2.95
CA ALA A 40 -2.68 -13.42 3.75
C ALA A 40 -3.22 -14.61 2.93
N VAL A 41 -4.18 -14.35 2.03
CA VAL A 41 -4.70 -15.36 1.11
C VAL A 41 -3.59 -15.88 0.19
N THR A 42 -2.85 -15.00 -0.49
CA THR A 42 -1.76 -15.41 -1.40
C THR A 42 -0.60 -16.09 -0.68
N ASP A 43 -0.30 -15.69 0.55
CA ASP A 43 0.78 -16.25 1.36
C ASP A 43 0.43 -17.68 1.81
N SER A 44 -0.83 -17.94 2.15
CA SER A 44 -1.28 -19.32 2.44
C SER A 44 -1.10 -20.24 1.23
N VAL A 45 -1.35 -19.74 0.02
CA VAL A 45 -1.17 -20.50 -1.23
C VAL A 45 0.30 -20.73 -1.51
N ALA A 46 1.14 -19.71 -1.33
CA ALA A 46 2.60 -19.85 -1.46
C ALA A 46 3.19 -20.84 -0.43
N ALA A 47 2.58 -20.96 0.75
CA ALA A 47 2.90 -21.96 1.76
C ALA A 47 2.33 -23.37 1.45
N GLY A 48 1.69 -23.56 0.30
CA GLY A 48 1.15 -24.84 -0.17
C GLY A 48 -0.32 -25.09 0.15
N TYR A 49 -1.02 -24.17 0.83
CA TYR A 49 -2.44 -24.30 1.11
C TYR A 49 -3.30 -23.78 -0.06
N ASN A 50 -3.51 -24.65 -1.05
CA ASN A 50 -4.06 -24.27 -2.36
C ASN A 50 -5.59 -24.09 -2.42
N ARG A 51 -6.33 -24.24 -1.30
CA ARG A 51 -7.80 -24.12 -1.27
C ARG A 51 -8.30 -22.82 -1.90
N PHE A 52 -7.58 -21.72 -1.69
CA PHE A 52 -7.95 -20.40 -2.21
C PHE A 52 -7.05 -19.92 -3.35
N ALA A 53 -6.34 -20.84 -4.04
CA ALA A 53 -5.45 -20.48 -5.15
C ALA A 53 -6.16 -19.78 -6.32
N ALA A 54 -7.46 -20.03 -6.48
CA ALA A 54 -8.32 -19.39 -7.48
C ALA A 54 -8.75 -17.96 -7.11
N VAL A 55 -8.51 -17.50 -5.87
CA VAL A 55 -8.76 -16.11 -5.48
C VAL A 55 -7.72 -15.23 -6.15
N LYS A 56 -8.14 -14.39 -7.10
CA LYS A 56 -7.28 -13.44 -7.82
C LYS A 56 -7.79 -12.03 -7.66
N ARG A 57 -6.85 -11.07 -7.60
CA ARG A 57 -7.15 -9.64 -7.66
C ARG A 57 -6.94 -9.16 -9.09
N VAL A 58 -8.02 -8.70 -9.73
CA VAL A 58 -7.99 -8.17 -11.11
C VAL A 58 -7.72 -6.66 -11.09
N SER A 59 -8.32 -5.95 -10.12
CA SER A 59 -8.04 -4.55 -9.81
C SER A 59 -8.25 -4.31 -8.31
N LEU A 60 -7.98 -3.10 -7.83
CA LEU A 60 -8.20 -2.74 -6.43
C LEU A 60 -9.64 -3.06 -5.96
N GLN A 61 -10.65 -2.80 -6.81
CA GLN A 61 -12.06 -3.02 -6.46
C GLN A 61 -12.69 -4.25 -7.14
N PHE A 62 -11.88 -5.14 -7.73
CA PHE A 62 -12.41 -6.31 -8.44
C PHE A 62 -11.56 -7.55 -8.25
N TYR A 63 -12.17 -8.59 -7.70
CA TYR A 63 -11.59 -9.89 -7.42
C TYR A 63 -12.37 -10.98 -8.15
N THR A 64 -11.73 -12.11 -8.35
CA THR A 64 -12.37 -13.32 -8.87
C THR A 64 -12.05 -14.51 -7.97
N HIS A 65 -12.91 -15.51 -7.95
CA HIS A 65 -12.68 -16.76 -7.22
C HIS A 65 -13.40 -17.94 -7.88
N ASP A 66 -13.04 -19.16 -7.47
CA ASP A 66 -13.74 -20.39 -7.84
C ASP A 66 -14.40 -21.00 -6.59
N PRO A 67 -15.74 -20.94 -6.46
CA PRO A 67 -16.45 -21.52 -5.32
C PRO A 67 -16.30 -23.04 -5.24
N GLY A 68 -15.98 -23.74 -6.34
CA GLY A 68 -15.74 -25.18 -6.36
C GLY A 68 -14.39 -25.58 -5.75
N ALA A 69 -13.38 -24.70 -5.82
CA ALA A 69 -12.09 -24.89 -5.17
C ALA A 69 -12.11 -24.40 -3.71
N GLY A 70 -12.72 -23.25 -3.48
CA GLY A 70 -12.82 -22.63 -2.16
C GLY A 70 -13.55 -21.29 -2.25
N ASN A 71 -14.67 -21.18 -1.53
CA ASN A 71 -15.48 -19.98 -1.59
C ASN A 71 -14.77 -18.80 -0.90
N ILE A 72 -14.72 -17.63 -1.54
CA ILE A 72 -13.93 -16.49 -1.06
C ILE A 72 -14.32 -15.98 0.35
N PRO A 73 -15.59 -16.04 0.81
CA PRO A 73 -15.93 -15.68 2.19
C PRO A 73 -15.31 -16.62 3.23
N ASP A 74 -15.00 -17.87 2.85
CA ASP A 74 -14.44 -18.84 3.78
C ASP A 74 -13.02 -18.42 4.24
N THR A 75 -12.33 -17.56 3.48
CA THR A 75 -10.98 -17.08 3.78
C THR A 75 -10.85 -16.47 5.19
N ILE A 76 -11.89 -15.80 5.68
CA ILE A 76 -11.92 -15.17 7.02
C ILE A 76 -12.46 -16.09 8.12
N THR A 77 -12.89 -17.30 7.75
CA THR A 77 -13.30 -18.34 8.69
C THR A 77 -12.25 -19.45 8.82
N ASP A 78 -11.41 -19.62 7.81
CA ASP A 78 -10.34 -20.61 7.77
C ASP A 78 -9.13 -20.15 8.60
N PRO A 79 -8.75 -20.92 9.66
CA PRO A 79 -7.65 -20.55 10.55
C PRO A 79 -6.27 -20.59 9.87
N ARG A 80 -6.13 -21.21 8.70
CA ARG A 80 -4.86 -21.31 7.97
C ARG A 80 -4.61 -20.13 7.01
N VAL A 81 -5.57 -19.21 6.91
CA VAL A 81 -5.59 -18.21 5.83
C VAL A 81 -5.71 -16.80 6.37
N ALA A 82 -6.93 -16.33 6.65
CA ALA A 82 -7.16 -14.92 6.99
C ALA A 82 -8.16 -14.77 8.14
N GLN A 83 -8.24 -15.74 9.05
CA GLN A 83 -9.13 -15.67 10.22
C GLN A 83 -8.91 -14.43 11.09
N SER A 84 -7.66 -13.93 11.18
CA SER A 84 -7.32 -12.70 11.92
C SER A 84 -8.01 -11.44 11.39
N PHE A 85 -8.57 -11.48 10.17
CA PHE A 85 -9.30 -10.38 9.55
C PHE A 85 -10.81 -10.41 9.86
N ARG A 86 -11.29 -11.37 10.65
CA ARG A 86 -12.67 -11.42 11.12
C ARG A 86 -13.02 -10.14 11.88
N GLY A 87 -14.17 -9.54 11.54
CA GLY A 87 -14.61 -8.25 12.09
C GLY A 87 -14.04 -7.03 11.38
N GLN A 88 -13.08 -7.20 10.47
CA GLN A 88 -12.52 -6.13 9.62
C GLN A 88 -12.89 -6.29 8.14
N VAL A 89 -13.31 -7.50 7.75
CA VAL A 89 -13.77 -7.85 6.40
C VAL A 89 -15.13 -8.52 6.51
N SER A 90 -16.07 -8.10 5.67
CA SER A 90 -17.36 -8.77 5.52
C SER A 90 -17.67 -9.03 4.05
N PHE A 91 -18.39 -10.13 3.81
CA PHE A 91 -18.82 -10.55 2.49
C PHE A 91 -20.34 -10.53 2.46
N THR A 92 -20.90 -9.74 1.56
CA THR A 92 -22.35 -9.73 1.31
C THR A 92 -22.61 -10.46 0.02
N LEU A 93 -23.28 -11.62 0.10
CA LEU A 93 -23.73 -12.36 -1.08
C LEU A 93 -24.76 -11.50 -1.82
N LEU A 94 -24.49 -11.23 -3.08
CA LEU A 94 -25.43 -10.57 -3.97
C LEU A 94 -26.45 -11.58 -4.46
N ASN A 95 -27.66 -11.11 -4.79
CA ASN A 95 -28.65 -11.92 -5.48
C ASN A 95 -28.06 -12.55 -6.74
N ASP A 96 -28.62 -13.65 -7.21
CA ASP A 96 -28.29 -14.17 -8.53
C ASP A 96 -28.72 -13.18 -9.63
N ARG A 97 -28.22 -13.36 -10.87
CA ARG A 97 -28.37 -12.39 -11.99
C ARG A 97 -29.80 -11.86 -12.19
N ASP A 98 -30.82 -12.67 -11.89
CA ASP A 98 -32.23 -12.31 -12.10
C ASP A 98 -32.82 -11.44 -10.97
N GLY A 99 -32.07 -11.23 -9.88
CA GLY A 99 -32.41 -10.23 -8.88
C GLY A 99 -32.22 -8.82 -9.45
N ARG A 100 -33.31 -8.05 -9.59
CA ARG A 100 -33.33 -6.69 -10.15
C ARG A 100 -32.66 -5.62 -9.26
N ILE A 101 -31.62 -5.97 -8.50
CA ILE A 101 -30.92 -5.07 -7.58
C ILE A 101 -29.45 -5.02 -7.97
N LEU A 102 -28.98 -3.82 -8.34
CA LEU A 102 -27.58 -3.58 -8.68
C LEU A 102 -26.93 -2.84 -7.52
N SER A 103 -26.13 -3.54 -6.73
CA SER A 103 -25.36 -2.94 -5.64
C SER A 103 -24.16 -2.21 -6.22
N VAL A 104 -24.34 -1.00 -6.75
CA VAL A 104 -23.25 -0.14 -7.28
C VAL A 104 -22.37 0.34 -6.13
N ILE A 105 -21.09 -0.01 -6.14
CA ILE A 105 -20.09 0.61 -5.26
C ILE A 105 -19.44 1.80 -6.00
N PRO A 106 -19.10 2.90 -5.32
CA PRO A 106 -18.42 4.02 -5.95
C PRO A 106 -17.04 3.61 -6.47
N VAL A 107 -16.62 4.21 -7.58
CA VAL A 107 -15.25 4.09 -8.07
C VAL A 107 -14.33 4.82 -7.11
N LEU A 108 -13.29 4.14 -6.64
CA LEU A 108 -12.30 4.67 -5.72
C LEU A 108 -10.98 4.84 -6.44
N ASN A 109 -10.55 6.10 -6.60
CA ASN A 109 -9.28 6.47 -7.24
C ASN A 109 -8.12 6.34 -6.24
N TYR A 110 -7.77 5.10 -5.87
CA TYR A 110 -6.59 4.79 -5.08
C TYR A 110 -5.42 4.38 -5.99
N THR A 111 -4.22 4.80 -5.60
CA THR A 111 -2.97 4.34 -6.23
C THR A 111 -2.63 2.94 -5.73
N ASP A 112 -2.51 1.94 -6.61
CA ASP A 112 -2.16 0.56 -6.22
C ASP A 112 -0.68 0.48 -5.77
N TYR A 113 -0.47 0.11 -4.51
CA TYR A 113 0.86 0.05 -3.89
C TYR A 113 1.41 -1.35 -4.12
N THR A 114 2.21 -1.48 -5.18
CA THR A 114 2.74 -2.77 -5.60
C THR A 114 4.26 -2.77 -5.62
N ASN A 115 4.84 -3.91 -5.26
CA ASN A 115 6.26 -4.13 -5.20
C ASN A 115 6.95 -3.81 -6.54
N GLY A 116 7.96 -2.95 -6.49
CA GLY A 116 8.75 -2.54 -7.66
C GLY A 116 8.08 -1.48 -8.54
N SER A 117 7.04 -0.80 -8.04
CA SER A 117 6.40 0.34 -8.71
C SER A 117 7.02 1.66 -8.26
N SER A 118 6.89 2.69 -9.10
CA SER A 118 7.44 4.03 -8.85
C SER A 118 6.34 5.05 -8.61
N PHE A 119 6.51 5.87 -7.58
CA PHE A 119 5.50 6.82 -7.10
C PHE A 119 6.11 8.20 -6.85
N TYR A 120 5.30 9.24 -6.96
CA TYR A 120 5.61 10.47 -6.24
C TYR A 120 5.19 10.32 -4.79
N ILE A 121 5.92 10.93 -3.87
CA ILE A 121 5.56 10.93 -2.44
C ILE A 121 5.10 12.33 -2.08
N ARG A 122 3.85 12.45 -1.61
CA ARG A 122 3.13 13.71 -1.39
C ARG A 122 2.76 13.85 0.08
N SER A 123 2.86 15.07 0.62
CA SER A 123 2.37 15.37 1.96
C SER A 123 0.84 15.34 1.98
N VAL A 124 0.26 14.59 2.91
CA VAL A 124 -1.19 14.57 3.12
C VAL A 124 -1.71 15.89 3.73
N PRO A 125 -1.07 16.50 4.75
CA PRO A 125 -1.52 17.78 5.28
C PRO A 125 -1.27 18.95 4.32
N GLN A 126 -0.29 18.86 3.42
CA GLN A 126 0.02 19.89 2.42
C GLN A 126 0.13 19.28 1.01
N PRO A 127 -1.00 19.06 0.29
CA PRO A 127 -1.01 18.32 -0.98
C PRO A 127 -0.26 18.98 -2.15
N ASP A 128 0.21 20.21 -2.00
CA ASP A 128 1.11 20.87 -2.96
C ASP A 128 2.59 20.52 -2.74
N THR A 129 2.91 19.84 -1.63
CA THR A 129 4.29 19.55 -1.20
C THR A 129 4.64 18.08 -1.45
N TYR A 130 5.77 17.86 -2.12
CA TYR A 130 6.25 16.55 -2.57
C TYR A 130 7.70 16.31 -2.13
N TRP A 131 8.09 15.04 -2.09
CA TRP A 131 9.50 14.66 -2.02
C TRP A 131 10.18 14.93 -3.36
N TYR A 132 11.33 15.59 -3.27
CA TYR A 132 12.24 15.84 -4.37
C TYR A 132 13.63 15.39 -3.96
N PHE A 133 14.24 14.52 -4.77
CA PHE A 133 15.66 14.19 -4.61
C PHE A 133 16.50 15.25 -5.34
N ASP A 134 17.29 16.01 -4.58
CA ASP A 134 18.23 16.98 -5.12
C ASP A 134 19.57 16.27 -5.40
N PRO A 135 19.93 16.02 -6.67
CA PRO A 135 21.16 15.31 -7.02
C PRO A 135 22.43 16.14 -6.73
N SER A 136 22.32 17.47 -6.57
CA SER A 136 23.48 18.32 -6.31
C SER A 136 23.94 18.25 -4.85
N ALA A 137 22.99 18.07 -3.93
CA ALA A 137 23.24 17.92 -2.50
C ALA A 137 23.07 16.47 -2.02
N ASN A 138 22.58 15.59 -2.89
CA ASN A 138 22.41 14.16 -2.64
C ASN A 138 21.44 13.84 -1.48
N ILE A 139 20.43 14.69 -1.31
CA ILE A 139 19.43 14.67 -0.23
C ILE A 139 18.01 14.66 -0.78
N VAL A 140 17.05 14.20 0.04
CA VAL A 140 15.63 14.32 -0.23
C VAL A 140 15.07 15.52 0.52
N VAL A 141 14.41 16.41 -0.20
CA VAL A 141 13.83 17.65 0.31
C VAL A 141 12.34 17.72 0.00
N ALA A 142 11.61 18.50 0.78
CA ALA A 142 10.25 18.91 0.49
C ALA A 142 10.27 20.02 -0.57
N SER A 143 9.45 19.90 -1.62
CA SER A 143 9.34 20.90 -2.68
C SER A 143 7.90 21.03 -3.16
N ARG A 144 7.50 22.26 -3.49
CA ARG A 144 6.21 22.58 -4.14
C ARG A 144 6.29 22.73 -5.65
N GLU A 145 7.51 22.85 -6.17
CA GLU A 145 7.78 23.11 -7.59
C GLU A 145 8.37 21.89 -8.30
N ARG A 146 8.99 20.99 -7.55
CA ARG A 146 9.68 19.80 -8.06
C ARG A 146 9.21 18.56 -7.34
N ARG A 147 9.29 17.43 -8.03
CA ARG A 147 8.94 16.12 -7.49
C ARG A 147 9.76 15.04 -8.17
N THR A 148 10.14 14.03 -7.41
CA THR A 148 10.90 12.88 -7.91
C THR A 148 10.07 11.61 -7.81
N LYS A 149 10.17 10.73 -8.82
CA LYS A 149 9.62 9.38 -8.72
C LYS A 149 10.59 8.50 -7.95
N PHE A 150 10.08 7.83 -6.92
CA PHE A 150 10.82 6.86 -6.11
C PHE A 150 10.25 5.47 -6.38
N THR A 151 11.12 4.50 -6.62
CA THR A 151 10.73 3.10 -6.72
C THR A 151 10.75 2.47 -5.34
N ILE A 152 9.63 1.84 -4.98
CA ILE A 152 9.43 1.19 -3.68
C ILE A 152 9.41 -0.32 -3.89
N THR A 153 10.33 -1.01 -3.23
CA THR A 153 10.50 -2.47 -3.37
C THR A 153 10.47 -3.11 -2.00
N ILE A 154 9.77 -4.22 -1.81
CA ILE A 154 9.81 -5.02 -0.59
C ILE A 154 11.21 -5.60 -0.45
N ALA A 155 11.83 -5.46 0.73
CA ALA A 155 13.19 -5.90 1.00
C ALA A 155 13.34 -7.44 0.97
N ASP A 156 12.26 -8.16 1.27
CA ASP A 156 12.17 -9.61 1.10
C ASP A 156 12.19 -9.99 -0.39
N SER A 157 13.31 -10.59 -0.82
CA SER A 157 13.56 -10.98 -2.20
C SER A 157 12.68 -12.12 -2.70
N THR A 158 11.96 -12.82 -1.82
CA THR A 158 10.98 -13.84 -2.23
C THR A 158 9.71 -13.21 -2.81
N ARG A 159 9.48 -11.91 -2.58
CA ARG A 159 8.32 -11.19 -3.09
C ARG A 159 8.54 -10.75 -4.53
N THR A 160 7.64 -11.19 -5.41
CA THR A 160 7.69 -10.85 -6.83
C THR A 160 7.15 -9.45 -7.09
N ARG A 161 7.50 -8.88 -8.25
CA ARG A 161 6.95 -7.60 -8.72
C ARG A 161 5.43 -7.68 -8.83
N GLY A 162 4.72 -6.61 -8.48
CA GLY A 162 3.26 -6.57 -8.52
C GLY A 162 2.58 -7.05 -7.23
N THR A 163 3.34 -7.64 -6.32
CA THR A 163 2.86 -8.04 -4.99
C THR A 163 2.39 -6.79 -4.19
N PRO A 164 1.16 -6.74 -3.65
CA PRO A 164 0.65 -5.54 -2.96
C PRO A 164 1.35 -5.29 -1.63
N ILE A 165 2.02 -4.15 -1.50
CA ILE A 165 2.81 -3.73 -0.32
C ILE A 165 1.88 -3.40 0.85
N ILE A 166 2.19 -3.90 2.04
CA ILE A 166 1.40 -3.69 3.26
C ILE A 166 2.23 -3.03 4.36
N GLY A 167 1.57 -2.42 5.35
CA GLY A 167 2.23 -1.60 6.37
C GLY A 167 3.38 -2.29 7.14
N SER A 168 3.29 -3.60 7.34
CA SER A 168 4.32 -4.39 8.05
C SER A 168 5.57 -4.70 7.21
N ASP A 169 5.49 -4.54 5.89
CA ASP A 169 6.60 -4.85 4.98
C ASP A 169 7.77 -3.90 5.25
N ASP A 170 8.98 -4.47 5.27
CA ASP A 170 10.19 -3.69 5.11
C ASP A 170 10.38 -3.39 3.62
N VAL A 171 10.57 -2.11 3.29
CA VAL A 171 10.70 -1.61 1.92
C VAL A 171 11.99 -0.82 1.75
N LEU A 172 12.54 -0.93 0.55
CA LEU A 172 13.67 -0.15 0.05
C LEU A 172 13.13 0.96 -0.84
N ILE A 173 13.71 2.15 -0.69
CA ILE A 173 13.38 3.33 -1.49
C ILE A 173 14.55 3.60 -2.41
N THR A 174 14.30 3.71 -3.72
CA THR A 174 15.34 4.02 -4.71
C THR A 174 14.90 5.14 -5.65
N VAL A 175 15.87 5.84 -6.22
CA VAL A 175 15.66 6.89 -7.23
C VAL A 175 16.49 6.63 -8.48
N GLY A 176 15.96 7.01 -9.65
CA GLY A 176 16.68 6.94 -10.92
C GLY A 176 17.17 5.53 -11.24
N SER A 177 18.47 5.39 -11.53
CA SER A 177 19.13 4.13 -11.89
C SER A 177 19.44 3.22 -10.69
N GLY A 178 18.62 3.26 -9.63
CA GLY A 178 18.77 2.39 -8.45
C GLY A 178 19.60 2.99 -7.32
N VAL A 179 19.71 4.32 -7.23
CA VAL A 179 20.34 4.99 -6.09
C VAL A 179 19.48 4.74 -4.86
N ASN A 180 20.03 4.10 -3.83
CA ASN A 180 19.32 3.84 -2.58
C ASN A 180 19.13 5.12 -1.79
N ILE A 181 17.94 5.30 -1.23
CA ILE A 181 17.66 6.33 -0.23
C ILE A 181 17.74 5.67 1.14
N GLY A 182 18.45 6.30 2.07
CA GLY A 182 18.61 5.85 3.44
C GLY A 182 18.64 7.03 4.42
N VAL A 183 18.89 6.73 5.68
CA VAL A 183 18.99 7.72 6.75
C VAL A 183 20.47 8.08 6.97
N ALA A 184 20.80 9.37 6.91
CA ALA A 184 22.14 9.86 7.17
C ALA A 184 22.47 9.85 8.68
N ASN A 185 23.68 9.42 9.04
CA ASN A 185 24.10 9.10 10.42
C ASN A 185 24.05 10.24 11.46
N ARG A 186 23.89 11.51 11.07
CA ARG A 186 24.02 12.66 12.00
C ARG A 186 22.74 13.44 12.26
N LEU A 187 21.79 13.44 11.33
CA LEU A 187 20.64 14.35 11.37
C LEU A 187 19.32 13.65 11.00
N ASP A 188 19.34 12.32 10.92
CA ASP A 188 18.22 11.50 10.47
C ASP A 188 17.63 11.90 9.10
N GLN A 189 18.39 12.67 8.32
CA GLN A 189 17.99 13.18 7.02
C GLN A 189 17.96 12.04 5.99
N LEU A 190 16.98 12.09 5.10
CA LEU A 190 16.95 11.20 3.96
C LEU A 190 17.95 11.67 2.91
N SER A 191 18.93 10.83 2.62
CA SER A 191 19.96 11.07 1.61
C SER A 191 20.17 9.85 0.75
N SER A 192 20.94 9.97 -0.32
CA SER A 192 21.44 8.74 -0.93
C SER A 192 22.30 7.98 0.06
N SER A 193 22.29 6.66 -0.06
CA SER A 193 23.07 5.75 0.74
C SER A 193 23.76 4.74 -0.16
N ALA A 194 25.00 4.38 0.17
CA ALA A 194 25.69 3.28 -0.49
C ALA A 194 25.02 1.92 -0.18
N ASN A 195 24.45 1.80 1.02
CA ASN A 195 23.81 0.57 1.49
C ASN A 195 22.28 0.74 1.49
N PRO A 196 21.51 -0.26 1.05
CA PRO A 196 20.06 -0.27 1.21
C PRO A 196 19.70 -0.13 2.69
N PHE A 197 18.76 0.76 3.00
CA PHE A 197 18.21 0.92 4.34
C PHE A 197 16.72 0.54 4.30
N PRO A 198 16.30 -0.53 5.00
CA PRO A 198 14.90 -0.91 5.04
C PRO A 198 14.10 0.06 5.92
N PHE A 199 12.96 0.50 5.41
CA PHE A 199 11.94 1.25 6.14
C PHE A 199 10.70 0.38 6.29
N LYS A 200 9.93 0.54 7.37
CA LYS A 200 8.57 -0.02 7.38
C LYS A 200 7.73 0.75 6.38
N PHE A 201 6.87 0.07 5.61
CA PHE A 201 5.96 0.78 4.72
C PHE A 201 5.03 1.71 5.50
N SER A 202 4.66 1.34 6.74
CA SER A 202 3.91 2.21 7.64
C SER A 202 4.62 3.52 8.00
N SER A 203 5.96 3.61 7.85
CA SER A 203 6.74 4.82 8.12
C SER A 203 6.28 6.02 7.29
N PHE A 204 5.71 5.80 6.09
CA PHE A 204 5.09 6.88 5.32
C PHE A 204 3.94 7.59 6.06
N SER A 205 3.30 6.92 7.02
CA SER A 205 2.19 7.51 7.78
C SER A 205 2.61 8.13 9.12
N THR A 206 3.82 7.87 9.62
CA THR A 206 4.17 8.15 11.02
C THR A 206 5.58 8.68 11.26
N ASP A 207 6.52 8.49 10.33
CA ASP A 207 7.95 8.61 10.67
C ASP A 207 8.68 9.70 9.89
N PHE A 208 8.11 10.30 8.85
CA PHE A 208 8.81 11.29 8.04
C PHE A 208 8.29 12.70 8.30
N GLN A 209 9.17 13.64 8.57
CA GLN A 209 8.83 15.05 8.77
C GLN A 209 9.68 15.95 7.88
N ILE A 210 9.22 17.20 7.71
CA ILE A 210 10.03 18.25 7.13
C ILE A 210 10.83 18.91 8.25
N ASP A 211 12.16 18.87 8.16
CA ASP A 211 13.05 19.58 9.05
C ASP A 211 13.59 20.84 8.35
N TYR A 212 13.37 21.99 8.97
CA TYR A 212 13.82 23.31 8.49
C TYR A 212 15.09 23.80 9.20
N ASN A 213 15.57 23.11 10.25
CA ASN A 213 16.68 23.54 11.10
C ASN A 213 18.03 23.02 10.61
N VAL A 214 18.33 23.24 9.33
CA VAL A 214 19.64 22.85 8.78
C VAL A 214 20.60 24.02 8.97
N GLU A 215 21.46 23.93 9.99
CA GLU A 215 22.52 24.91 10.21
C GLU A 215 23.41 25.05 8.95
N GLY A 216 23.62 26.29 8.49
CA GLY A 216 24.64 26.60 7.48
C GLY A 216 24.15 26.86 6.05
N THR A 217 22.85 26.75 5.75
CA THR A 217 22.30 27.17 4.44
C THR A 217 21.52 28.48 4.55
N ALA A 218 21.90 29.49 3.77
CA ALA A 218 21.16 30.76 3.62
C ALA A 218 19.74 30.61 3.01
N ARG A 219 19.34 29.38 2.68
CA ARG A 219 18.00 29.01 2.23
C ARG A 219 17.37 28.08 3.25
N THR A 220 16.15 28.41 3.68
CA THR A 220 15.28 27.52 4.44
C THR A 220 14.78 26.41 3.51
N ILE A 221 15.61 25.38 3.29
CA ILE A 221 15.21 24.19 2.54
C ILE A 221 14.67 23.19 3.54
N GLY A 222 13.42 22.76 3.36
CA GLY A 222 12.84 21.70 4.20
C GLY A 222 13.42 20.35 3.79
N ILE A 223 14.28 19.76 4.60
CA ILE A 223 14.83 18.42 4.36
C ILE A 223 13.85 17.39 4.88
N ILE A 224 13.67 16.28 4.15
CA ILE A 224 12.91 15.16 4.69
C ILE A 224 13.78 14.41 5.68
N ALA A 225 13.36 14.37 6.94
CA ALA A 225 14.04 13.66 8.00
C ALA A 225 13.13 12.57 8.58
N ARG A 226 13.76 11.51 9.10
CA ARG A 226 13.08 10.45 9.82
C ARG A 226 12.99 10.84 11.30
N ASN A 227 11.78 11.02 11.80
CA ASN A 227 11.46 11.18 13.20
C ASN A 227 10.43 10.12 13.61
N PRO A 228 10.89 8.94 14.09
CA PRO A 228 10.01 7.81 14.36
C PRO A 228 8.84 8.17 15.28
N ASN A 229 7.61 7.85 14.85
CA ASN A 229 6.36 8.11 15.59
C ASN A 229 5.99 9.58 15.82
N ALA A 230 6.75 10.54 15.29
CA ALA A 230 6.47 11.97 15.39
C ALA A 230 6.51 12.68 14.03
N GLY A 231 6.51 11.90 12.96
CA GLY A 231 6.45 12.39 11.59
C GLY A 231 5.07 12.85 11.16
N GLU A 232 5.04 13.45 9.98
CA GLU A 232 3.84 13.80 9.25
C GLU A 232 3.39 12.63 8.35
N LYS A 233 2.14 12.71 7.88
CA LYS A 233 1.61 11.72 6.95
C LYS A 233 1.96 12.04 5.50
N TRP A 234 2.51 11.06 4.81
CA TRP A 234 2.83 11.07 3.39
C TRP A 234 2.07 9.96 2.67
N GLU A 235 1.75 10.18 1.41
CA GLU A 235 1.10 9.20 0.55
C GLU A 235 1.84 9.05 -0.78
N LEU A 236 1.78 7.83 -1.32
CA LEU A 236 2.32 7.50 -2.63
C LEU A 236 1.23 7.78 -3.67
N VAL A 237 1.58 8.54 -4.72
CA VAL A 237 0.67 8.95 -5.81
C VAL A 237 1.25 8.70 -7.19
#